data_AF-A0A929BND0-F1
#
_entry.id   AF-A0A929BND0-F1
#
_cell.length_a   1.000
_cell.length_b   1.000
_cell.length_c   1.000
_cell.angle_alpha   90.00
_cell.angle_beta   90.00
_cell.angle_gamma   90.00
#
_symmetry.space_group_name_H-M   'P 1'
#
loop_
_entity.id
_entity.type
_entity.pdbx_description
1 polymer ?
#
loop_
_entity_poly.entity_id
_entity_poly.type
_entity_poly.pdbx_seq_one_letter_code
_entity_poly.pdbx_strand_id
1 'polypeptide(L)'
;MATLIHEFRASYAFMERNANLVKRYLSWEVVWLAYSIANSLSVSYIGMGMEQLSGQNIDGRYLVLYLVVGTLVWRYLSLIFYWITDVIGMERWEGTIEYTLMA
;
A
#
# COMPACT_ATOMS: atom_id res chain seq x y z
N MET A 1 23.19 21.88 17.59
CA MET A 1 22.69 22.49 16.32
C MET A 1 23.35 21.86 15.08
N ALA A 2 24.68 21.73 15.04
CA ALA A 2 25.38 21.10 13.91
C ALA A 2 25.03 19.61 13.69
N THR A 3 24.81 18.85 14.76
CA THR A 3 24.35 17.45 14.69
C THR A 3 22.95 17.31 14.08
N LEU A 4 21.99 18.15 14.50
CA LEU A 4 20.62 18.14 13.92
C LEU A 4 20.62 18.41 12.42
N ILE A 5 21.46 19.32 11.94
CA ILE A 5 21.58 19.64 10.50
C ILE A 5 22.22 18.47 9.73
N HIS A 6 23.16 17.76 10.36
CA HIS A 6 23.79 16.58 9.76
C HIS A 6 22.81 15.41 9.64
N GLU A 7 22.08 15.11 10.71
CA GLU A 7 21.03 14.07 10.74
C GLU A 7 19.94 14.36 9.69
N PHE A 8 19.44 15.60 9.62
CA PHE A 8 18.43 15.99 8.62
C PHE A 8 18.92 15.80 7.18
N ARG A 9 20.19 16.10 6.92
CA ARG A 9 20.78 15.97 5.59
C ARG A 9 21.03 14.51 5.22
N ALA A 10 21.36 13.66 6.20
CA ALA A 10 21.44 12.22 6.03
C ALA A 10 20.07 11.60 5.73
N SER A 11 19.03 11.97 6.48
CA SER A 11 17.65 11.54 6.20
C SER A 11 17.16 12.02 4.82
N TYR A 12 17.53 13.23 4.40
CA TYR A 12 17.19 13.76 3.08
C TYR A 12 17.86 12.96 1.95
N ALA A 13 19.15 12.63 2.08
CA ALA A 13 19.86 11.80 1.11
C ALA A 13 19.26 10.38 1.01
N PHE A 14 18.79 9.83 2.13
CA PHE A 14 18.06 8.56 2.16
C PHE A 14 16.71 8.66 1.43
N MET A 15 15.96 9.75 1.62
CA MET A 15 14.72 10.02 0.87
C MET A 15 14.95 10.13 -0.64
N GLU A 16 16.00 10.82 -1.07
CA GLU A 16 16.34 10.99 -2.49
C GLU A 16 16.63 9.65 -3.17
N ARG A 17 17.37 8.77 -2.49
CA ARG A 17 17.62 7.39 -2.95
C ARG A 17 16.31 6.62 -3.14
N ASN A 18 15.42 6.67 -2.15
CA ASN A 18 14.11 6.01 -2.21
C ASN A 18 13.24 6.58 -3.35
N ALA A 19 13.23 7.89 -3.55
CA ALA A 19 12.48 8.52 -4.65
C ALA A 19 12.98 8.07 -6.03
N ASN A 20 14.29 7.86 -6.19
CA ASN A 20 14.85 7.31 -7.43
C ASN A 20 14.49 5.83 -7.65
N LEU A 21 14.42 5.02 -6.58
CA LEU A 21 13.91 3.65 -6.66
C LEU A 21 12.44 3.62 -7.09
N VAL A 22 11.60 4.47 -6.50
CA VAL A 22 10.19 4.60 -6.90
C VAL A 22 10.06 5.02 -8.37
N LYS A 23 10.86 5.98 -8.83
CA LYS A 23 10.88 6.37 -10.26
C LYS A 23 11.28 5.21 -11.17
N ARG A 24 12.24 4.39 -10.76
CA ARG A 24 12.69 3.22 -11.54
C ARG A 24 11.60 2.15 -11.64
N TYR A 25 10.87 1.91 -10.57
CA TYR A 25 9.80 0.90 -10.49
C TYR A 25 8.40 1.47 -10.71
N LEU A 26 8.28 2.71 -11.21
CA LEU A 26 7.01 3.40 -11.40
C LEU A 26 6.03 2.61 -12.26
N SER A 27 6.52 1.93 -13.30
CA SER A 27 5.70 1.07 -14.15
C SER A 27 5.04 -0.07 -13.37
N TRP A 28 5.72 -0.59 -12.34
CA TRP A 28 5.20 -1.64 -11.48
C TRP A 28 4.14 -1.12 -10.51
N GLU A 29 4.34 0.09 -9.98
CA GLU A 29 3.35 0.79 -9.15
C GLU A 29 2.02 1.00 -9.88
N VAL A 30 2.08 1.34 -11.18
CA VAL A 30 0.87 1.50 -12.01
C VAL A 30 0.10 0.18 -12.15
N VAL A 31 0.80 -0.95 -12.30
CA VAL A 31 0.18 -2.28 -12.35
C VAL A 31 -0.51 -2.59 -11.02
N TRP A 32 0.16 -2.31 -9.89
CA TRP A 32 -0.42 -2.48 -8.55
C TRP A 32 -1.62 -1.59 -8.29
N LEU A 33 -1.61 -0.35 -8.79
CA LEU A 33 -2.74 0.56 -8.71
C LEU A 33 -3.95 0.00 -9.47
N ALA A 34 -3.75 -0.43 -10.72
CA ALA A 34 -4.80 -1.03 -11.53
C ALA A 34 -5.38 -2.30 -10.88
N TYR A 35 -4.51 -3.17 -10.36
CA TYR A 35 -4.91 -4.36 -9.63
C TYR A 35 -5.72 -4.03 -8.37
N SER A 36 -5.33 -2.99 -7.64
CA SER A 36 -6.02 -2.55 -6.42
C SER A 36 -7.41 -2.00 -6.72
N ILE A 37 -7.54 -1.19 -7.78
CA ILE A 37 -8.83 -0.66 -8.24
C ILE A 37 -9.74 -1.80 -8.67
N ALA A 38 -9.25 -2.71 -9.52
CA ALA A 38 -10.03 -3.84 -10.02
C ALA A 38 -10.52 -4.73 -8.87
N ASN A 39 -9.68 -5.00 -7.87
CA ASN A 39 -10.03 -5.81 -6.72
C ASN A 39 -11.06 -5.13 -5.81
N SER A 40 -10.90 -3.84 -5.51
CA SER A 40 -11.88 -3.08 -4.72
C SER A 40 -13.23 -2.98 -5.43
N LEU A 41 -13.23 -2.73 -6.74
CA LEU A 41 -14.44 -2.75 -7.57
C LEU A 41 -15.10 -4.13 -7.57
N SER A 42 -14.32 -5.22 -7.70
CA SER A 42 -14.84 -6.58 -7.69
C SER A 42 -15.61 -6.88 -6.40
N VAL A 43 -15.10 -6.47 -5.23
CA VAL A 43 -15.80 -6.69 -3.97
C VAL A 43 -17.01 -5.75 -3.82
N SER A 44 -16.94 -4.54 -4.37
CA SER A 44 -18.09 -3.62 -4.43
C SER A 44 -19.25 -4.21 -5.24
N TYR A 45 -18.94 -4.88 -6.36
CA TYR A 45 -19.94 -5.55 -7.20
C TYR A 45 -20.62 -6.73 -6.49
N ILE A 46 -19.94 -7.39 -5.54
CA ILE A 46 -20.57 -8.44 -4.72
C ILE A 46 -21.73 -7.86 -3.89
N GLY A 47 -21.56 -6.67 -3.32
CA GLY A 47 -22.60 -6.01 -2.54
C GLY A 47 -23.87 -5.70 -3.36
N MET A 48 -23.70 -5.23 -4.61
CA MET A 48 -24.83 -4.99 -5.52
C MET A 48 -25.45 -6.29 -6.04
N GLY A 49 -24.62 -7.31 -6.32
CA GLY A 49 -25.09 -8.62 -6.76
C GLY A 49 -25.93 -9.34 -5.72
N MET A 50 -25.64 -9.16 -4.43
CA MET A 50 -26.41 -9.77 -3.34
C MET A 50 -27.83 -9.21 -3.22
N GLU A 51 -28.04 -7.90 -3.45
CA GLU A 51 -29.37 -7.29 -3.49
C GLU A 51 -30.22 -7.89 -4.62
N GLN A 52 -29.59 -8.11 -5.78
CA GLN A 52 -30.27 -8.57 -6.99
C GLN A 52 -30.58 -10.08 -6.99
N LEU A 53 -29.76 -10.90 -6.32
CA LEU A 53 -29.94 -12.36 -6.23
C LEU A 53 -30.79 -12.81 -5.03
N SER A 54 -30.78 -12.09 -3.90
CA SER A 54 -31.29 -12.64 -2.64
C SER A 54 -32.81 -12.57 -2.48
N GLY A 55 -33.53 -11.79 -3.29
CA GLY A 55 -35.00 -11.68 -3.24
C GLY A 55 -35.58 -11.21 -1.89
N GLN A 56 -34.73 -10.75 -0.96
CA GLN A 56 -35.07 -10.21 0.35
C GLN A 56 -34.75 -8.71 0.39
N ASN A 57 -35.49 -7.92 1.19
CA ASN A 57 -35.24 -6.49 1.43
C ASN A 57 -33.96 -6.30 2.26
N ILE A 58 -32.82 -6.67 1.69
CA ILE A 58 -31.50 -6.34 2.24
C ILE A 58 -31.13 -4.99 1.64
N ASP A 59 -30.78 -4.02 2.48
CA ASP A 59 -30.31 -2.70 2.02
C ASP A 59 -28.94 -2.87 1.34
N GLY A 60 -28.96 -3.13 0.03
CA GLY A 60 -27.74 -3.39 -0.75
C GLY A 60 -26.79 -2.20 -0.74
N ARG A 61 -27.31 -0.98 -0.61
CA ARG A 61 -26.47 0.22 -0.46
C ARG A 61 -25.66 0.20 0.83
N TYR A 62 -26.26 -0.21 1.94
CA TYR A 62 -25.54 -0.37 3.21
C TYR A 62 -24.46 -1.46 3.10
N LEU A 63 -24.79 -2.59 2.48
CA LEU A 63 -23.86 -3.71 2.30
C LEU A 63 -22.67 -3.33 1.39
N VAL A 64 -22.93 -2.65 0.27
CA VAL A 64 -21.89 -2.13 -0.62
C VAL A 64 -20.98 -1.17 0.13
N LEU A 65 -21.53 -0.20 0.87
CA LEU A 65 -20.74 0.74 1.66
C LEU A 65 -19.87 0.01 2.70
N TYR A 66 -20.43 -0.97 3.39
CA TYR A 66 -19.71 -1.77 4.38
C TYR A 66 -18.53 -2.54 3.74
N LEU A 67 -18.76 -3.19 2.60
CA LEU A 67 -17.74 -3.95 1.89
C LEU A 67 -16.68 -3.05 1.25
N VAL A 68 -17.06 -1.92 0.66
CA VAL A 68 -16.13 -0.94 0.10
C VAL A 68 -15.21 -0.41 1.18
N VAL A 69 -15.74 0.04 2.31
CA VAL A 69 -14.94 0.57 3.42
C VAL A 69 -14.01 -0.51 3.96
N GLY A 70 -14.51 -1.73 4.20
CA GLY A 70 -13.71 -2.83 4.68
C GLY A 70 -12.56 -3.21 3.74
N THR A 71 -12.84 -3.26 2.43
CA THR A 71 -11.83 -3.62 1.42
C THR A 71 -10.78 -2.54 1.24
N LEU A 72 -11.14 -1.26 1.32
CA LEU A 72 -10.19 -0.16 1.27
C LEU A 72 -9.24 -0.19 2.46
N VAL A 73 -9.76 -0.36 3.68
CA VAL A 73 -8.95 -0.46 4.90
C VAL A 73 -8.02 -1.68 4.83
N TRP A 74 -8.55 -2.84 4.44
CA TRP A 74 -7.76 -4.06 4.30
C TRP A 74 -6.65 -3.91 3.25
N ARG A 75 -6.97 -3.32 2.10
CA ARG A 75 -5.99 -3.09 1.03
C ARG A 75 -4.90 -2.13 1.45
N TYR A 76 -5.24 -1.04 2.13
CA TYR A 76 -4.26 -0.10 2.67
C TYR A 76 -3.29 -0.79 3.63
N LEU A 77 -3.80 -1.58 4.57
CA LEU A 77 -2.98 -2.30 5.53
C LEU A 77 -2.05 -3.31 4.82
N SER A 78 -2.60 -4.07 3.87
CA SER A 78 -1.81 -5.02 3.07
C SER A 78 -0.68 -4.33 2.29
N LEU A 79 -0.96 -3.15 1.73
CA LEU A 79 0.02 -2.36 0.98
C LEU A 79 1.18 -1.91 1.89
N ILE A 80 0.89 -1.45 3.11
CA ILE A 80 1.93 -1.05 4.07
C ILE A 80 2.84 -2.23 4.40
N PHE A 81 2.26 -3.40 4.71
CA PHE A 81 3.06 -4.59 5.01
C PHE A 81 3.93 -5.02 3.82
N TYR A 82 3.39 -4.92 2.60
CA TYR A 82 4.16 -5.21 1.39
C TYR A 82 5.35 -4.26 1.24
N TRP A 83 5.13 -2.94 1.36
CA TRP A 83 6.21 -1.94 1.27
C TRP A 83 7.29 -2.14 2.33
N ILE A 84 6.91 -2.41 3.58
CA ILE A 84 7.88 -2.67 4.66
C ILE A 84 8.71 -3.91 4.31
N THR A 85 8.07 -4.98 3.85
CA THR A 85 8.76 -6.22 3.48
C THR A 85 9.72 -5.99 2.31
N ASP A 86 9.33 -5.18 1.33
CA ASP A 86 10.15 -4.87 0.16
C ASP A 86 11.39 -4.05 0.53
N VAL A 87 11.22 -3.01 1.36
CA VAL A 87 12.34 -2.21 1.89
C VAL A 87 13.33 -3.09 2.66
N ILE A 88 12.82 -3.95 3.56
CA ILE A 88 13.67 -4.91 4.30
C ILE A 88 14.39 -5.87 3.34
N GLY A 89 13.67 -6.39 2.35
CA GLY A 89 14.22 -7.30 1.34
C GLY A 89 15.35 -6.65 0.53
N MET A 90 15.16 -5.39 0.13
CA MET A 90 16.16 -4.62 -0.61
C MET A 90 17.39 -4.31 0.25
N GLU A 91 17.22 -3.83 1.48
CA GLU A 91 18.33 -3.58 2.42
C GLU A 91 19.09 -4.88 2.77
N ARG A 92 18.40 -6.02 2.86
CA ARG A 92 19.02 -7.33 3.05
C ARG A 92 19.81 -7.76 1.81
N TRP A 93 19.29 -7.52 0.61
CA TRP A 93 19.97 -7.85 -0.64
C TRP A 93 21.22 -6.99 -0.86
N GLU A 94 21.19 -5.73 -0.43
CA GLU A 94 22.33 -4.79 -0.46
C GLU A 94 23.32 -5.02 0.69
N GLY A 95 22.97 -5.83 1.70
CA GLY A 95 23.82 -6.10 2.87
C GLY A 95 23.93 -4.92 3.84
N THR A 96 23.05 -3.93 3.76
CA THR A 96 23.09 -2.68 4.55
C THR A 96 22.14 -2.66 5.74
N ILE A 97 21.37 -3.74 5.96
CA ILE A 97 20.33 -3.83 6.99
C ILE A 97 20.84 -3.53 8.42
N GLU A 98 22.09 -3.87 8.71
CA GLU A 98 22.72 -3.63 10.01
C GLU A 98 22.90 -2.13 10.31
N TYR A 99 23.16 -1.32 9.27
CA TYR A 99 23.40 0.11 9.41
C TYR A 99 22.14 0.97 9.27
N THR A 100 21.02 0.39 8.80
CA THR A 100 19.78 1.12 8.52
C THR A 100 18.64 0.75 9.46
N LEU A 101 18.50 -0.51 9.86
CA LEU A 101 17.32 -1.01 10.61
C LEU A 101 17.65 -1.67 11.96
N MET A 102 18.91 -1.99 12.26
CA MET A 102 19.31 -2.72 13.48
C MET A 102 20.36 -2.00 14.34
N ALA A 103 20.78 -0.78 13.97
CA ALA A 103 21.76 0.02 14.70
C ALA A 103 21.17 0.74 15.92
#